data_AF-A0A7V9ENE2-F1
#
_entry.id   AF-A0A7V9ENE2-F1
#
_cell.length_a   1.000
_cell.length_b   1.000
_cell.length_c   1.000
_cell.angle_alpha   90.00
_cell.angle_beta   90.00
_cell.angle_gamma   90.00
#
_symmetry.space_group_name_H-M   'P 1'
#
loop_
_entity.id
_entity.type
_entity.pdbx_description
1 polymer ?
#
loop_
_entity_poly.entity_id
_entity_poly.type
_entity_poly.pdbx_seq_one_letter_code
_entity_poly.pdbx_strand_id
1 'polypeptide(L)'
;MKVLVTGAAGFVGSHVVDGLIDSGCEVIGLDVLLPAAHSGPPAYLNPKAEHLRVDLRDLCAVERAVEGVDAVSHQAGMVGLGT
;
A
#
# COMPACT_ATOMS: atom_id res chain seq x y z
N MET A 1 9.50 13.07 -4.78
CA MET A 1 8.03 13.04 -4.58
C MET A 1 7.74 11.91 -3.62
N LYS A 2 6.94 12.17 -2.59
CA LYS A 2 6.50 11.19 -1.60
C LYS A 2 5.10 10.70 -1.94
N VAL A 3 4.96 9.42 -2.25
CA VAL A 3 3.71 8.82 -2.72
C VAL A 3 3.24 7.77 -1.73
N LEU A 4 1.97 7.85 -1.33
CA LEU A 4 1.31 6.81 -0.55
C LEU A 4 0.59 5.84 -1.48
N VAL A 5 0.84 4.53 -1.35
CA VAL A 5 0.18 3.48 -2.12
C VAL A 5 -0.65 2.63 -1.16
N THR A 6 -1.98 2.63 -1.31
CA THR A 6 -2.83 1.70 -0.54
C THR A 6 -2.98 0.38 -1.28
N GLY A 7 -3.11 -0.74 -0.56
CA GLY A 7 -3.13 -2.06 -1.18
C GLY A 7 -1.75 -2.45 -1.72
N ALA A 8 -0.69 -1.89 -1.11
CA ALA A 8 0.69 -2.00 -1.58
C ALA A 8 1.23 -3.44 -1.55
N ALA A 9 0.61 -4.32 -0.77
CA ALA A 9 0.95 -5.74 -0.75
C ALA A 9 0.17 -6.57 -1.77
N GLY A 10 -0.85 -6.00 -2.42
CA GLY A 10 -1.63 -6.65 -3.47
C GLY A 10 -0.88 -6.72 -4.81
N PHE A 11 -1.40 -7.53 -5.73
CA PHE A 11 -0.77 -7.80 -7.03
C PHE A 11 -0.45 -6.53 -7.84
N VAL A 12 -1.42 -5.63 -8.02
CA VAL A 12 -1.19 -4.36 -8.74
C VAL A 12 -0.38 -3.38 -7.89
N GLY A 13 -0.70 -3.30 -6.60
CA GLY A 13 -0.04 -2.36 -5.68
C GLY A 13 1.46 -2.57 -5.56
N SER A 14 1.94 -3.82 -5.48
CA SER A 14 3.37 -4.11 -5.37
C SER A 14 4.15 -3.66 -6.62
N HIS A 15 3.60 -3.88 -7.82
CA HIS A 15 4.20 -3.40 -9.06
C HIS A 15 4.17 -1.87 -9.19
N VAL A 16 3.12 -1.21 -8.68
CA VAL A 16 3.07 0.26 -8.61
C VAL A 16 4.15 0.79 -7.68
N VAL A 17 4.36 0.15 -6.52
CA VAL A 17 5.43 0.50 -5.58
C VAL A 17 6.80 0.39 -6.27
N ASP A 18 7.08 -0.73 -6.95
CA ASP A 18 8.34 -0.93 -7.69
C ASP A 18 8.56 0.18 -8.73
N GLY A 19 7.56 0.45 -9.58
CA GLY A 19 7.68 1.47 -10.62
C GLY A 19 7.86 2.89 -10.09
N LEU A 20 7.23 3.24 -8.96
CA LEU A 20 7.42 4.53 -8.30
C LEU A 20 8.82 4.68 -7.72
N ILE A 21 9.34 3.62 -7.08
CA ILE A 21 10.72 3.59 -6.55
C ILE A 21 11.74 3.71 -7.68
N ASP A 22 11.56 2.97 -8.77
CA ASP A 22 12.44 3.03 -9.95
C ASP A 22 12.41 4.41 -10.62
N SER A 23 11.30 5.14 -10.46
CA SER A 23 11.16 6.54 -10.90
C SER A 23 11.74 7.57 -9.92
N GLY A 24 12.35 7.14 -8.81
CA GLY A 24 12.96 8.02 -7.81
C GLY A 24 11.99 8.61 -6.79
N CYS A 25 10.81 8.02 -6.61
CA CYS A 25 9.87 8.44 -5.57
C CYS A 25 10.20 7.78 -4.22
N GLU A 26 9.89 8.49 -3.14
CA GLU A 26 9.77 7.90 -1.81
C GLU A 26 8.37 7.31 -1.68
N VAL A 27 8.26 6.07 -1.19
CA VAL A 27 6.98 5.35 -1.18
C VAL A 27 6.64 4.87 0.21
N ILE A 28 5.41 5.18 0.65
CA ILE A 28 4.77 4.57 1.83
C ILE A 28 3.68 3.63 1.33
N GLY A 29 3.83 2.33 1.59
CA GLY A 29 2.82 1.31 1.32
C GLY A 29 1.91 1.09 2.51
N LEU A 30 0.59 1.19 2.32
CA LEU A 30 -0.41 0.76 3.29
C LEU A 30 -1.04 -0.56 2.85
N ASP A 31 -1.11 -1.52 3.76
CA ASP A 31 -1.91 -2.73 3.59
C ASP A 31 -2.32 -3.31 4.95
N VAL A 32 -3.51 -3.91 5.06
CA VAL A 32 -3.95 -4.54 6.33
C VAL A 32 -3.48 -6.00 6.44
N LEU A 33 -2.98 -6.58 5.34
CA LEU A 33 -2.54 -7.97 5.19
C LEU A 33 -3.63 -8.95 5.62
N LEU A 34 -4.83 -8.84 5.02
CA LEU A 34 -5.95 -9.73 5.34
C LEU A 34 -5.53 -11.20 5.15
N PRO A 35 -5.85 -12.09 6.11
CA PRO A 35 -5.56 -13.53 5.98
C PRO A 35 -6.14 -14.18 4.72
N ALA A 36 -7.26 -13.65 4.21
CA ALA A 36 -7.91 -14.12 2.98
C ALA A 36 -7.07 -13.86 1.71
N ALA A 37 -6.14 -12.89 1.75
CA ALA A 37 -5.27 -12.54 0.64
C ALA A 37 -3.80 -12.87 0.91
N HIS A 38 -3.39 -12.95 2.19
CA HIS A 38 -2.00 -13.07 2.61
C HIS A 38 -1.83 -14.09 3.74
N SER A 39 -0.87 -14.99 3.61
CA SER A 39 -0.42 -15.87 4.70
C SER A 39 0.60 -15.19 5.64
N GLY A 40 0.98 -13.95 5.34
CA GLY A 40 1.97 -13.13 6.02
C GLY A 40 2.45 -12.01 5.09
N PRO A 41 3.38 -11.15 5.54
CA PRO A 41 3.99 -10.15 4.66
C PRO A 41 4.62 -10.81 3.43
N PRO A 42 4.25 -10.41 2.20
CA PRO A 42 4.80 -11.04 1.01
C PRO A 42 6.30 -10.81 0.86
N ALA A 43 7.05 -11.84 0.42
CA ALA A 43 8.49 -11.75 0.21
C ALA A 43 8.89 -10.81 -0.95
N TYR A 44 7.95 -10.46 -1.82
CA TYR A 44 8.17 -9.55 -2.96
C TYR A 44 7.96 -8.08 -2.61
N LEU A 45 7.63 -7.74 -1.36
CA LEU A 45 7.51 -6.33 -0.97
C LEU A 45 8.85 -5.63 -1.18
N ASN A 46 8.83 -4.50 -1.88
CA ASN A 46 10.05 -3.74 -2.16
C ASN A 46 10.65 -3.22 -0.85
N PRO A 47 11.89 -3.57 -0.50
CA PRO A 47 12.50 -3.18 0.77
C PRO A 47 12.86 -1.70 0.86
N LYS A 48 12.81 -0.95 -0.26
CA LYS A 48 13.04 0.51 -0.27
C LYS A 48 11.77 1.31 0.04
N ALA A 49 10.59 0.70 0.02
CA ALA A 49 9.36 1.33 0.51
C ALA A 49 9.24 1.15 2.03
N GLU A 50 8.65 2.15 2.69
CA GLU A 50 8.14 1.99 4.04
C GLU A 50 6.79 1.26 3.98
N HIS A 51 6.67 0.11 4.66
CA HIS A 51 5.42 -0.67 4.68
C HIS A 51 4.75 -0.54 6.05
N LEU A 52 3.55 0.04 6.06
CA LEU A 52 2.75 0.21 7.27
C LEU A 52 1.54 -0.72 7.21
N ARG A 53 1.37 -1.50 8.27
CA ARG A 53 0.17 -2.32 8.42
C ARG A 53 -0.98 -1.45 8.92
N VAL A 54 -1.84 -1.01 8.01
CA VAL A 54 -2.93 -0.08 8.29
C VAL A 54 -4.23 -0.59 7.68
N ASP A 55 -5.29 -0.61 8.49
CA ASP A 55 -6.65 -0.77 8.00
C ASP A 55 -7.17 0.59 7.55
N LEU A 56 -7.58 0.73 6.29
CA LEU A 56 -8.08 2.00 5.76
C LEU A 56 -9.40 2.46 6.42
N ARG A 57 -10.06 1.59 7.18
CA ARG A 57 -11.24 1.94 8.00
C ARG A 57 -10.87 2.68 9.28
N ASP A 58 -9.60 2.67 9.69
CA ASP A 58 -9.09 3.51 10.77
C ASP A 58 -8.75 4.90 10.22
N LEU A 59 -9.71 5.81 10.31
CA LEU A 59 -9.57 7.17 9.80
C LEU A 59 -8.34 7.89 10.38
N CYS A 60 -8.08 7.73 11.68
CA CYS A 60 -6.99 8.43 12.35
C CYS A 60 -5.62 7.89 11.91
N ALA A 61 -5.52 6.58 11.65
CA ALA A 61 -4.31 6.00 11.06
C ALA A 61 -4.09 6.48 9.62
N VAL A 62 -5.15 6.55 8.81
CA VAL A 62 -5.06 7.06 7.44
C VAL A 62 -4.66 8.54 7.41
N GLU A 63 -5.27 9.38 8.25
CA GLU A 63 -4.94 10.81 8.37
C GLU A 63 -3.45 11.03 8.66
N ARG A 64 -2.88 10.26 9.60
CA ARG A 64 -1.44 10.33 9.88
C ARG A 64 -0.59 9.86 8.70
N ALA A 65 -1.02 8.81 7.99
CA ALA A 65 -0.24 8.26 6.89
C ALA A 65 -0.19 9.18 5.66
N VAL A 66 -1.25 9.96 5.42
CA VAL A 66 -1.31 10.92 4.31
C VAL A 66 -0.63 12.26 4.63
N GLU A 67 -0.24 12.50 5.88
CA GLU A 67 0.41 13.75 6.25
C GLU A 67 1.76 13.93 5.53
N GLY A 68 1.89 15.03 4.80
CA GLY A 68 3.12 15.38 4.06
C GLY A 68 3.43 14.51 2.85
N VAL A 69 2.48 13.71 2.34
CA VAL A 69 2.62 13.03 1.05
C VAL A 69 2.18 13.94 -0.09
N ASP A 70 2.85 13.86 -1.24
CA ASP A 70 2.54 14.67 -2.42
C ASP A 70 1.38 14.08 -3.24
N ALA A 71 1.21 12.76 -3.19
CA ALA A 71 0.19 12.04 -3.96
C ALA A 71 -0.23 10.73 -3.29
N VAL A 72 -1.43 10.25 -3.64
CA VAL A 72 -1.97 8.96 -3.23
C VAL A 72 -2.31 8.13 -4.47
N SER A 73 -1.79 6.89 -4.54
CA SER A 73 -2.20 5.88 -5.52
C SER A 73 -3.04 4.81 -4.81
N HIS A 74 -4.35 4.83 -5.06
CA HIS A 74 -5.28 3.95 -4.37
C HIS A 74 -5.46 2.62 -5.12
N GLN A 75 -4.74 1.57 -4.70
CA GLN A 75 -4.85 0.20 -5.24
C GLN A 75 -5.53 -0.78 -4.27
N ALA A 76 -6.04 -0.29 -3.13
CA ALA A 76 -6.76 -1.14 -2.19
C ALA A 76 -8.16 -1.42 -2.73
N GLY A 77 -8.49 -2.69 -2.86
CA GLY A 77 -9.80 -3.14 -3.29
C GLY A 77 -9.92 -4.65 -3.18
N MET A 78 -11.11 -5.13 -2.85
CA MET A 78 -11.41 -6.56 -2.88
C MET A 78 -12.22 -6.87 -4.14
N VAL A 79 -11.70 -7.78 -4.97
CA VAL A 79 -12.43 -8.32 -6.12
C VAL A 79 -13.13 -9.63 -5.71
N GLY A 80 -14.32 -9.90 -6.26
CA GLY A 80 -15.02 -11.16 -6.00
C GLY A 80 -15.95 -11.19 -4.77
N LEU A 81 -16.32 -10.02 -4.22
CA LEU A 81 -17.40 -9.92 -3.21
C LEU A 81 -18.82 -10.00 -3.82
N GLY A 82 -18.93 -10.47 -5.07
CA GLY A 82 -20.22 -10.74 -5.69
C GLY A 82 -20.90 -11.87 -4.92
N THR A 83 -21.89 -11.50 -4.10
CA THR A 83 -22.95 -12.42 -3.66
C THR A 83 -23.74 -12.91 -4.86
#